data_AF-A0A7K4EXJ0-F1
#
_entry.id   AF-A0A7K4EXJ0-F1
#
_cell.length_a   1.000
_cell.length_b   1.000
_cell.length_c   1.000
_cell.angle_alpha   90.00
_cell.angle_beta   90.00
_cell.angle_gamma   90.00
#
_symmetry.space_group_name_H-M   'P 1'
#
loop_
_entity.id
_entity.type
_entity.pdbx_description
1 polymer ?
#
loop_
_entity_poly.entity_id
_entity_poly.type
_entity_poly.pdbx_seq_one_letter_code
_entity_poly.pdbx_strand_id
1 'polypeptide(L)' 'MPKFSIEKIVNAKRDDIFEIFSNFENFQKLIPQHFPSVRIRSVRGDVSVVEEHLNIGNL' A
#
# COMPACT_ATOMS: atom_id res chain seq x y z
N MET A 1 21.30 6.97 5.03
CA MET A 1 19.83 7.10 5.15
C MET A 1 19.39 6.43 6.44
N PRO A 2 18.53 7.06 7.26
CA PRO A 2 17.95 6.39 8.42
C PRO A 2 17.13 5.18 7.97
N LYS A 3 17.26 4.07 8.68
CA LYS A 3 16.47 2.85 8.50
C LYS A 3 15.64 2.65 9.76
N PHE A 4 14.33 2.52 9.60
CA PHE A 4 13.41 2.18 10.69
C PHE A 4 12.65 0.90 10.33
N SER A 5 12.14 0.21 11.36
CA SER A 5 11.31 -0.98 11.22
C SER A 5 10.09 -0.81 12.12
N ILE A 6 8.92 -1.17 11.62
CA ILE A 6 7.65 -1.12 12.35
C ILE A 6 7.03 -2.51 12.26
N GLU A 7 6.59 -3.05 13.40
CA GLU A 7 5.91 -4.33 13.49
C GLU A 7 4.59 -4.15 14.26
N LYS A 8 3.54 -4.85 13.82
CA LYS A 8 2.23 -4.86 14.50
C LYS A 8 1.58 -6.23 14.36
N ILE A 9 1.20 -6.84 15.48
CA ILE A 9 0.43 -8.09 15.51
C ILE A 9 -1.06 -7.74 15.40
N VAL A 10 -1.78 -8.43 14.51
CA VAL A 10 -3.23 -8.27 14.30
C VAL A 10 -3.91 -9.63 14.32
N ASN A 11 -5.15 -9.68 14.81
CA ASN A 11 -5.98 -10.88 14.79
C ASN A 11 -6.81 -10.94 13.50
N ALA A 12 -6.18 -11.36 12.40
CA ALA A 12 -6.81 -11.48 11.09
C ALA A 12 -6.25 -12.70 10.33
N LYS A 13 -6.97 -13.17 9.31
CA LYS A 13 -6.46 -14.25 8.46
C LYS A 13 -5.29 -13.74 7.61
N ARG A 14 -4.28 -14.60 7.42
CA ARG A 14 -3.07 -14.25 6.68
C ARG A 14 -3.36 -13.86 5.23
N ASP A 15 -4.28 -14.56 4.59
CA ASP A 15 -4.63 -14.32 3.18
C ASP A 15 -5.28 -12.94 3.00
N ASP A 16 -6.20 -12.56 3.89
CA ASP A 16 -6.84 -11.23 3.87
C ASP A 16 -5.79 -10.11 4.02
N ILE A 17 -4.81 -10.30 4.91
CA ILE A 17 -3.69 -9.37 5.10
C ILE A 17 -2.84 -9.29 3.84
N PHE A 18 -2.48 -10.43 3.26
CA PHE A 18 -1.69 -10.48 2.03
C PHE A 18 -2.42 -9.80 0.87
N GLU A 19 -3.71 -10.05 0.68
CA GLU A 19 -4.53 -9.43 -0.37
C GLU A 19 -4.57 -7.91 -0.22
N ILE A 20 -4.76 -7.41 1.02
CA ILE A 20 -4.71 -5.98 1.30
C ILE A 20 -3.37 -5.40 0.88
N PHE A 21 -2.25 -5.95 1.36
CA PHE A 21 -0.93 -5.37 1.13
C PHE A 21 -0.34 -5.63 -0.26
N SER A 22 -0.84 -6.61 -1.00
CA SER A 22 -0.38 -6.91 -2.37
C SER A 22 -1.19 -6.16 -3.45
N ASN A 23 -2.38 -5.67 -3.11
CA ASN A 23 -3.26 -4.97 -4.04
C ASN A 23 -3.23 -3.44 -3.83
N PHE A 24 -2.23 -2.79 -4.42
CA PHE A 24 -2.02 -1.35 -4.34
C PHE A 24 -3.19 -0.50 -4.85
N GLU A 25 -3.98 -0.98 -5.83
CA GLU A 25 -5.17 -0.23 -6.32
C GLU A 25 -6.21 -0.02 -5.22
N ASN A 26 -6.29 -0.95 -4.27
CA ASN A 26 -7.23 -0.85 -3.17
C ASN A 26 -6.79 0.15 -2.09
N PHE A 27 -5.54 0.61 -2.07
CA PHE A 27 -5.09 1.57 -1.06
C PHE A 27 -5.84 2.89 -1.14
N GLN A 28 -6.20 3.34 -2.35
CA GLN A 28 -7.01 4.54 -2.52
C GLN A 28 -8.40 4.40 -1.87
N LYS A 29 -8.96 3.19 -1.83
CA LYS A 29 -10.26 2.93 -1.20
C LYS A 29 -10.12 2.72 0.32
N LEU A 30 -9.08 2.02 0.74
CA LEU A 30 -8.87 1.63 2.14
C LEU A 30 -8.35 2.78 3.00
N ILE A 31 -7.46 3.61 2.44
CA ILE A 31 -6.77 4.68 3.17
C ILE A 31 -6.71 5.96 2.30
N PRO A 32 -7.85 6.48 1.81
CA PRO A 32 -7.89 7.62 0.87
C PRO A 32 -7.19 8.89 1.40
N GLN A 33 -7.16 9.07 2.73
CA GLN A 33 -6.51 10.21 3.37
C GLN A 33 -4.99 10.22 3.17
N HIS A 34 -4.37 9.04 3.08
CA HIS A 34 -2.93 8.90 2.85
C HIS A 34 -2.62 8.60 1.39
N PHE A 35 -3.46 7.83 0.70
CA PHE A 35 -3.29 7.48 -0.71
C PHE A 35 -4.42 8.09 -1.55
N PRO A 36 -4.45 9.41 -1.78
CA PRO A 36 -5.47 10.05 -2.60
C PRO A 36 -5.54 9.51 -4.03
N SER A 37 -4.43 9.03 -4.59
CA SER A 37 -4.40 8.41 -5.90
C SER A 37 -3.33 7.34 -6.02
N VAL A 38 -3.67 6.20 -6.63
CA VAL A 38 -2.73 5.14 -7.01
C VAL A 38 -2.99 4.74 -8.46
N ARG A 39 -1.93 4.62 -9.25
CA ARG A 39 -2.02 4.22 -10.67
C ARG A 39 -1.07 3.08 -10.99
N ILE A 40 -1.59 1.97 -11.53
CA ILE A 40 -0.77 0.93 -12.12
C ILE A 40 -0.20 1.43 -13.46
N ARG A 41 1.13 1.39 -13.59
CA ARG A 41 1.85 1.74 -14.82
C ARG A 41 2.07 0.52 -15.71
N SER A 42 2.38 -0.64 -15.11
CA SER A 42 2.54 -1.90 -15.82
C SER A 42 2.52 -3.09 -14.87
N VAL A 43 2.07 -4.25 -15.34
CA VAL A 43 2.15 -5.55 -14.64
C VAL A 43 2.95 -6.52 -15.49
N ARG A 44 3.90 -7.24 -14.88
CA ARG A 44 4.75 -8.26 -15.52
C ARG A 44 4.90 -9.44 -14.58
N GLY A 45 4.07 -10.47 -14.77
CA GLY A 45 4.05 -11.62 -13.87
C GLY A 45 3.64 -11.21 -12.46
N ASP A 46 4.51 -11.46 -11.49
CA ASP A 46 4.35 -11.14 -10.07
C ASP A 46 4.83 -9.73 -9.68
N VAL A 47 5.29 -8.94 -10.66
CA VAL A 47 5.79 -7.57 -10.42
C VAL A 47 4.86 -6.53 -11.04
N SER A 48 4.51 -5.53 -10.24
CA SER A 48 3.75 -4.35 -10.66
C SER A 48 4.56 -3.08 -10.45
N VAL A 49 4.57 -2.21 -11.46
CA VAL A 49 5.09 -0.84 -11.33
C VAL A 49 3.91 0.07 -11.02
N VAL A 50 3.96 0.73 -9.87
CA VAL A 50 2.88 1.55 -9.34
C VAL A 50 3.38 2.97 -9.10
N GLU A 51 2.55 3.94 -9.44
CA GLU A 51 2.74 5.36 -9.13
C GLU A 51 1.78 5.73 -8.00
N GLU A 52 2.30 6.20 -6.87
CA GLU A 52 1.53 6.52 -5.66
C GLU A 52 1.60 8.02 -5.39
N HIS A 53 0.44 8.66 -5.22
CA HIS A 53 0.34 9.99 -4.64
C HIS A 53 0.08 9.81 -3.15
N LEU A 54 1.07 10.17 -2.32
CA LEU A 54 1.06 9.93 -0.88
C LEU A 54 1.02 11.25 -0.08
N ASN A 55 0.05 11.37 0.80
CA ASN A 55 -0.09 12.46 1.76
C ASN A 55 0.48 12.02 3.12
N ILE A 56 1.73 12.42 3.39
CA ILE A 56 2.42 12.13 4.66
C ILE A 56 2.38 13.38 5.54
N GLY A 57 1.26 13.58 6.24
CA GLY A 57 1.07 14.68 7.20
C GLY A 57 0.68 16.01 6.56
N ASN A 58 0.25 16.96 7.41
CA ASN A 58 0.13 18.37 7.03
C ASN A 58 1.51 19.01 7.23
N LEU A 59 2.03 19.69 6.20
CA LEU A 59 3.07 20.69 6.40
C LEU A 59 2.49 21.91 7.12
#